data_AF-A0A6N6JSM9-F1
#
_entry.id   AF-A0A6N6JSM9-F1
#
_cell.length_a   1.000
_cell.length_b   1.000
_cell.length_c   1.000
_cell.angle_alpha   90.00
_cell.angle_beta   90.00
_cell.angle_gamma   90.00
#
_symmetry.space_group_name_H-M   'P 1'
#
loop_
_entity.id
_entity.type
_entity.pdbx_description
1 polymer ?
#
loop_
_entity_poly.entity_id
_entity_poly.type
_entity_poly.pdbx_seq_one_letter_code
_entity_poly.pdbx_strand_id
1 'polypeptide(L)'
;MRNFRTLWFLPLLLLLAFQHLPLAQPAAGKLRSTETEHYLFQSDCEPAVHDEYARVIEAAWQPMKEFFGAEPRLKKGERLKVYFFEKEPDWAEQIRKDGAAVPSGAGGYYWPTSRSVYLWRQPTVYYSRQLLIHEVIHQFHFLARCNNTGPKDTWYTEGIAEYLSRHMWDGQTLTLGALPLISQENYAEQALQIFGEKDYDFKAFVFSERQSARPEQWAFVRYLHHAEKGAIKKKWEQIARRLDQGESSRNIFKSVFGDPKALGTKVHEWLKTEQEPFKPVFLEWEGVAPGVLKGWSGVTTLCRTSGDAASLSASLQVPPGDWIGGLLLHFESTSDYTVALVKSSGTVSINRRVQESWKVLHSAAAPARQSPDRLSLKAERGLGGVTFTVDGVSFGPFDLPGRKLGLCLENCNLTFSDVTWK
;
A
#
# COMPACT_ATOMS: atom_id res chain seq x y z
N MET A 1 -33.55 -9.18 -17.39
CA MET A 1 -33.41 -9.97 -16.15
C MET A 1 -32.46 -11.14 -16.42
N ARG A 2 -31.17 -10.95 -16.14
CA ARG A 2 -30.16 -12.02 -16.11
C ARG A 2 -29.33 -11.78 -14.86
N ASN A 3 -29.48 -12.68 -13.88
CA ASN A 3 -28.77 -12.67 -12.62
C ASN A 3 -27.30 -13.04 -12.88
N PHE A 4 -26.43 -12.03 -12.93
CA PHE A 4 -25.00 -12.26 -12.79
C PHE A 4 -24.69 -12.32 -11.28
N ARG A 5 -24.47 -13.54 -10.80
CA ARG A 5 -23.89 -13.79 -9.48
C ARG A 5 -22.49 -13.18 -9.48
N THR A 6 -22.27 -12.30 -8.51
CA THR A 6 -20.99 -11.68 -8.15
C THR A 6 -19.97 -12.78 -7.86
N LEU A 7 -19.06 -13.02 -8.81
CA LEU A 7 -17.86 -13.81 -8.57
C LEU A 7 -16.84 -12.89 -7.91
N TRP A 8 -16.84 -12.89 -6.58
CA TRP A 8 -15.71 -12.43 -5.81
C TRP A 8 -14.56 -13.41 -6.09
N PHE A 9 -13.54 -12.96 -6.79
CA PHE A 9 -12.24 -13.62 -6.76
C PHE A 9 -11.69 -13.46 -5.34
N LEU A 10 -12.03 -14.39 -4.45
CA LEU A 10 -11.14 -14.70 -3.34
C LEU A 10 -9.86 -15.23 -3.99
N PRO A 11 -8.68 -14.63 -3.78
CA PRO A 11 -7.46 -15.35 -4.04
C PRO A 11 -7.50 -16.59 -3.14
N LEU A 12 -7.27 -17.76 -3.74
CA LEU A 12 -7.13 -19.02 -3.04
C LEU A 12 -5.93 -18.86 -2.08
N LEU A 13 -6.19 -18.42 -0.86
CA LEU A 13 -5.23 -18.39 0.23
C LEU A 13 -4.89 -19.84 0.52
N LEU A 14 -3.74 -20.29 0.02
CA LEU A 14 -3.09 -21.48 0.54
C LEU A 14 -2.91 -21.25 2.04
N LEU A 15 -3.72 -21.95 2.84
CA LEU A 15 -3.53 -22.14 4.27
C LEU A 15 -2.22 -22.93 4.45
N LEU A 16 -1.09 -22.25 4.30
CA LEU A 16 0.11 -22.66 5.00
C LEU A 16 -0.16 -22.35 6.47
N ALA A 17 -0.20 -23.40 7.28
CA ALA A 17 -0.24 -23.28 8.73
C ALA A 17 1.07 -22.59 9.18
N PHE A 18 1.08 -21.26 9.13
CA PHE A 18 2.05 -20.49 9.89
C PHE A 18 1.73 -20.80 11.35
N GLN A 19 2.66 -21.46 12.02
CA GLN A 19 2.73 -21.41 13.46
C GLN A 19 2.97 -19.93 13.81
N HIS A 20 1.88 -19.18 13.93
CA HIS A 20 1.92 -17.90 14.61
C HIS A 20 2.54 -18.19 15.97
N LEU A 21 3.75 -17.69 16.20
CA LEU A 21 4.17 -17.39 17.56
C LEU A 21 2.96 -16.68 18.19
N PRO A 22 2.37 -17.21 19.27
CA PRO A 22 1.23 -16.58 19.88
C PRO A 22 1.73 -15.25 20.42
N LEU A 23 1.54 -14.18 19.65
CA LEU A 23 1.37 -12.87 20.23
C LEU A 23 0.21 -13.04 21.20
N ALA A 24 0.51 -12.97 22.50
CA ALA A 24 -0.48 -13.11 23.54
C ALA A 24 -1.69 -12.26 23.16
N GLN A 25 -2.86 -12.88 22.97
CA GLN A 25 -4.07 -12.14 22.68
C GLN A 25 -4.37 -11.28 23.91
N PRO A 26 -4.35 -9.94 23.83
CA PRO A 26 -4.88 -9.14 24.91
C PRO A 26 -6.37 -9.49 25.06
N ALA A 27 -6.80 -9.71 26.30
CA ALA A 27 -8.22 -9.76 26.63
C ALA A 27 -8.88 -8.46 26.11
N ALA A 28 -10.16 -8.50 25.71
CA ALA A 28 -10.91 -7.35 25.22
C ALA A 28 -10.71 -6.16 26.17
N GLY A 29 -9.79 -5.26 25.78
CA GLY A 29 -9.33 -4.18 26.61
C GLY A 29 -10.35 -3.06 26.60
N LYS A 30 -10.44 -2.33 27.71
CA LYS A 30 -11.06 -1.00 27.70
C LYS A 30 -10.40 -0.18 26.57
N LEU A 31 -11.20 0.44 25.70
CA LEU A 31 -10.68 1.31 24.64
C LEU A 31 -9.72 2.33 25.23
N ARG A 32 -8.49 2.34 24.73
CA ARG A 32 -7.54 3.43 24.94
C ARG A 32 -8.00 4.61 24.11
N SER A 33 -7.81 5.83 24.64
CA SER A 33 -8.10 7.07 23.94
C SER A 33 -6.85 7.93 23.84
N THR A 34 -6.63 8.52 22.66
CA THR A 34 -5.65 9.60 22.43
C THR A 34 -6.34 10.76 21.75
N GLU A 35 -6.16 11.96 22.30
CA GLU A 35 -6.58 13.21 21.66
C GLU A 35 -5.40 13.84 20.93
N THR A 36 -5.61 14.21 19.67
CA THR A 36 -4.68 15.01 18.88
C THR A 36 -5.24 16.42 18.70
N GLU A 37 -4.70 17.23 17.79
CA GLU A 37 -5.26 18.56 17.50
C GLU A 37 -6.64 18.45 16.83
N HIS A 38 -6.85 17.44 15.99
CA HIS A 38 -8.07 17.31 15.19
C HIS A 38 -8.90 16.06 15.50
N TYR A 39 -8.33 15.04 16.13
CA TYR A 39 -8.96 13.72 16.31
C TYR A 39 -9.04 13.27 17.77
N LEU A 40 -10.08 12.49 18.05
CA LEU A 40 -10.18 11.62 19.22
C LEU A 40 -10.09 10.19 18.68
N PHE A 41 -8.93 9.58 18.84
CA PHE A 41 -8.66 8.22 18.40
C PHE A 41 -8.89 7.23 19.54
N GLN A 42 -9.69 6.21 19.29
CA GLN A 42 -10.02 5.18 20.28
C GLN A 42 -9.78 3.79 19.71
N SER A 43 -9.08 2.93 20.45
CA SER A 43 -8.84 1.55 20.01
C SER A 43 -8.55 0.60 21.16
N ASP A 44 -8.66 -0.70 20.89
CA ASP A 44 -8.25 -1.82 21.74
C ASP A 44 -6.93 -2.47 21.27
N CYS A 45 -6.22 -1.83 20.33
CA CYS A 45 -4.96 -2.33 19.80
C CYS A 45 -3.78 -2.13 20.75
N GLU A 46 -2.68 -2.84 20.46
CA GLU A 46 -1.43 -2.71 21.20
C GLU A 46 -0.95 -1.24 21.30
N PRO A 47 -0.37 -0.82 22.45
CA PRO A 47 0.00 0.57 22.71
C PRO A 47 0.75 1.27 21.56
N ALA A 48 1.77 0.60 21.01
CA ALA A 48 2.58 1.18 19.93
C ALA A 48 1.79 1.38 18.64
N VAL A 49 0.85 0.48 18.33
CA VAL A 49 -0.03 0.59 17.15
C VAL A 49 -1.04 1.72 17.38
N HIS A 50 -1.61 1.82 18.58
CA HIS A 50 -2.53 2.90 18.92
C HIS A 50 -1.88 4.27 18.73
N ASP A 51 -0.69 4.44 19.31
CA ASP A 51 0.04 5.70 19.28
C ASP A 51 0.49 6.03 17.85
N GLU A 52 0.89 5.03 17.04
CA GLU A 52 1.19 5.24 15.61
C GLU A 52 -0.04 5.71 14.84
N TYR A 53 -1.19 5.04 14.98
CA TYR A 53 -2.37 5.36 14.19
C TYR A 53 -2.96 6.72 14.54
N ALA A 54 -2.90 7.14 15.80
CA ALA A 54 -3.23 8.51 16.20
C ALA A 54 -2.31 9.54 15.52
N ARG A 55 -1.00 9.27 15.41
CA ARG A 55 -0.06 10.15 14.69
C ARG A 55 -0.33 10.17 13.18
N VAL A 56 -0.65 9.03 12.59
CA VAL A 56 -0.92 8.91 11.14
C VAL A 56 -2.13 9.75 10.73
N ILE A 57 -3.25 9.67 11.46
CA ILE A 57 -4.45 10.43 11.11
C ILE A 57 -4.24 11.94 11.31
N GLU A 58 -3.48 12.34 12.33
CA GLU A 58 -3.13 13.74 12.55
C GLU A 58 -2.20 14.25 11.43
N ALA A 59 -1.18 13.47 11.06
CA ALA A 59 -0.27 13.80 9.95
C ALA A 59 -0.99 13.89 8.59
N ALA A 60 -2.14 13.24 8.43
CA ALA A 60 -2.95 13.33 7.22
C ALA A 60 -3.73 14.65 7.09
N TRP A 61 -3.94 15.40 8.18
CA TRP A 61 -4.79 16.60 8.19
C TRP A 61 -4.32 17.66 7.19
N GLN A 62 -3.05 18.07 7.28
CA GLN A 62 -2.50 19.14 6.44
C GLN A 62 -2.48 18.76 4.94
N PRO A 63 -1.99 17.58 4.53
CA PRO A 63 -2.11 17.13 3.14
C PRO A 63 -3.55 17.07 2.62
N MET A 64 -4.52 16.63 3.44
CA MET A 64 -5.94 16.64 3.05
C MET A 64 -6.46 18.07 2.86
N LYS A 65 -6.13 18.99 3.78
CA LYS A 65 -6.48 20.41 3.67
C LYS A 65 -5.96 21.03 2.37
N GLU A 66 -4.71 20.73 2.01
CA GLU A 66 -4.09 21.18 0.77
C GLU A 66 -4.78 20.59 -0.47
N PHE A 67 -5.09 19.29 -0.44
CA PHE A 67 -5.77 18.61 -1.54
C PHE A 67 -7.18 19.15 -1.78
N PHE A 68 -7.97 19.31 -0.72
CA PHE A 68 -9.37 19.75 -0.81
C PHE A 68 -9.53 21.28 -0.88
N GLY A 69 -8.47 22.04 -0.55
CA GLY A 69 -8.52 23.50 -0.45
C GLY A 69 -9.53 23.99 0.60
N ALA A 70 -9.86 23.16 1.58
CA ALA A 70 -10.80 23.40 2.66
C ALA A 70 -10.54 22.42 3.81
N GLU A 71 -11.11 22.71 4.98
CA GLU A 71 -11.04 21.85 6.15
C GLU A 71 -12.40 21.74 6.85
N PRO A 72 -12.67 20.66 7.61
CA PRO A 72 -13.85 20.56 8.45
C PRO A 72 -13.95 21.73 9.43
N ARG A 73 -15.15 22.32 9.56
CA ARG A 73 -15.41 23.41 10.52
C ARG A 73 -15.68 22.83 11.90
N LEU A 74 -14.63 22.73 12.73
CA LEU A 74 -14.73 22.24 14.10
C LEU A 74 -15.00 23.39 15.09
N LYS A 75 -15.82 23.13 16.11
CA LYS A 75 -15.94 24.03 17.26
C LYS A 75 -14.67 23.98 18.11
N LYS A 76 -14.45 25.00 18.94
CA LYS A 76 -13.33 25.02 19.90
C LYS A 76 -13.41 23.78 20.82
N GLY A 77 -12.34 22.99 20.83
CA GLY A 77 -12.24 21.75 21.62
C GLY A 77 -12.97 20.55 21.00
N GLU A 78 -13.62 20.71 19.85
CA GLU A 78 -14.18 19.57 19.11
C GLU A 78 -13.06 18.76 18.46
N ARG A 79 -13.25 17.45 18.44
CA ARG A 79 -12.38 16.47 17.79
C ARG A 79 -13.21 15.49 16.99
N LEU A 80 -12.73 15.10 15.82
CA LEU A 80 -13.35 14.08 15.00
C LEU A 80 -13.08 12.69 15.58
N LYS A 81 -14.13 11.87 15.71
CA LYS A 81 -14.02 10.56 16.34
C LYS A 81 -13.58 9.51 15.33
N VAL A 82 -12.63 8.67 15.76
CA VAL A 82 -12.12 7.54 14.98
C VAL A 82 -11.98 6.35 15.92
N TYR A 83 -12.64 5.24 15.59
CA TYR A 83 -12.55 3.98 16.31
C TYR A 83 -11.83 2.93 15.46
N PHE A 84 -10.80 2.31 16.03
CA PHE A 84 -10.10 1.19 15.43
C PHE A 84 -10.19 -0.03 16.34
N PHE A 85 -10.63 -1.16 15.81
CA PHE A 85 -10.77 -2.39 16.59
C PHE A 85 -9.82 -3.49 16.12
N GLU A 86 -9.35 -4.32 17.04
CA GLU A 86 -8.59 -5.51 16.70
C GLU A 86 -9.44 -6.55 15.97
N LYS A 87 -10.75 -6.57 16.22
CA LYS A 87 -11.66 -7.61 15.73
C LYS A 87 -12.94 -7.02 15.14
N GLU A 88 -13.42 -7.66 14.06
CA GLU A 88 -14.68 -7.30 13.40
C GLU A 88 -15.90 -7.30 14.34
N PRO A 89 -16.10 -8.26 15.27
CA PRO A 89 -17.27 -8.24 16.15
C PRO A 89 -17.34 -7.00 17.06
N ASP A 90 -16.21 -6.54 17.58
CA ASP A 90 -16.12 -5.37 18.46
C ASP A 90 -16.40 -4.07 17.68
N TRP A 91 -15.90 -3.99 16.44
CA TRP A 91 -16.24 -2.95 15.48
C TRP A 91 -17.74 -2.89 15.17
N ALA A 92 -18.33 -4.04 14.85
CA ALA A 92 -19.75 -4.14 14.55
C ALA A 92 -20.61 -3.75 15.76
N GLU A 93 -20.20 -4.13 16.97
CA GLU A 93 -20.88 -3.76 18.20
C GLU A 93 -20.82 -2.25 18.47
N GLN A 94 -19.67 -1.60 18.27
CA GLN A 94 -19.57 -0.15 18.43
C GLN A 94 -20.48 0.60 17.45
N ILE A 95 -20.54 0.18 16.19
CA ILE A 95 -21.44 0.78 15.18
C ILE A 95 -22.91 0.69 15.63
N ARG A 96 -23.33 -0.47 16.17
CA ARG A 96 -24.70 -0.65 16.69
C ARG A 96 -24.98 0.23 17.91
N LYS A 97 -24.02 0.34 18.83
CA LYS A 97 -24.12 1.21 20.02
C LYS A 97 -24.33 2.67 19.64
N ASP A 98 -23.66 3.12 18.58
CA ASP A 98 -23.81 4.49 18.08
C ASP A 98 -25.10 4.66 17.22
N GLY A 99 -25.82 3.58 16.92
CA GLY A 99 -27.14 3.60 16.28
C GLY A 99 -27.11 3.45 14.75
N ALA A 100 -26.00 2.98 14.18
CA ALA A 100 -25.87 2.69 12.76
C ALA A 100 -26.10 1.20 12.44
N ALA A 101 -26.47 0.94 11.19
CA ALA A 101 -26.45 -0.41 10.64
C ALA A 101 -25.01 -0.78 10.24
N VAL A 102 -24.60 -2.00 10.57
CA VAL A 102 -23.28 -2.52 10.20
C VAL A 102 -23.25 -2.78 8.70
N PRO A 103 -22.35 -2.15 7.92
CA PRO A 103 -22.26 -2.39 6.49
C PRO A 103 -21.77 -3.82 6.21
N SER A 104 -22.40 -4.47 5.23
CA SER A 104 -22.03 -5.83 4.83
C SER A 104 -20.75 -5.82 3.99
N GLY A 105 -19.78 -6.67 4.33
CA GLY A 105 -18.56 -6.88 3.55
C GLY A 105 -17.58 -5.69 3.56
N ALA A 106 -17.69 -4.77 4.52
CA ALA A 106 -16.79 -3.63 4.65
C ALA A 106 -15.77 -3.84 5.78
N GLY A 107 -14.52 -3.43 5.56
CA GLY A 107 -13.49 -3.39 6.60
C GLY A 107 -13.53 -2.11 7.45
N GLY A 108 -14.19 -1.07 6.94
CA GLY A 108 -14.24 0.27 7.49
C GLY A 108 -15.53 0.98 7.09
N TYR A 109 -15.87 2.04 7.84
CA TYR A 109 -17.06 2.84 7.61
C TYR A 109 -16.96 4.23 8.25
N TYR A 110 -17.05 5.27 7.44
CA TYR A 110 -17.44 6.60 7.91
C TYR A 110 -18.97 6.74 7.98
N TRP A 111 -19.50 7.06 9.15
CA TRP A 111 -20.92 7.31 9.32
C TRP A 111 -21.23 8.82 9.44
N PRO A 112 -21.91 9.44 8.46
CA PRO A 112 -22.16 10.88 8.48
C PRO A 112 -22.97 11.38 9.68
N THR A 113 -23.97 10.62 10.17
CA THR A 113 -24.85 11.09 11.26
C THR A 113 -24.08 11.34 12.56
N SER A 114 -23.22 10.41 12.97
CA SER A 114 -22.37 10.59 14.17
C SER A 114 -21.04 11.26 13.86
N ARG A 115 -20.73 11.50 12.59
CA ARG A 115 -19.44 12.02 12.11
C ARG A 115 -18.25 11.20 12.62
N SER A 116 -18.44 9.89 12.75
CA SER A 116 -17.43 8.99 13.32
C SER A 116 -16.96 7.97 12.28
N VAL A 117 -15.67 7.65 12.35
CA VAL A 117 -15.03 6.57 11.57
C VAL A 117 -14.97 5.31 12.42
N TYR A 118 -15.25 4.16 11.81
CA TYR A 118 -15.16 2.85 12.44
C TYR A 118 -14.41 1.90 11.51
N LEU A 119 -13.40 1.20 12.00
CA LEU A 119 -12.74 0.15 11.23
C LEU A 119 -12.16 -0.91 12.15
N TRP A 120 -11.77 -2.05 11.57
CA TRP A 120 -11.07 -3.11 12.29
C TRP A 120 -9.78 -3.53 11.58
N ARG A 121 -8.91 -4.25 12.29
CA ARG A 121 -7.61 -4.69 11.79
C ARG A 121 -7.74 -5.52 10.52
N GLN A 122 -7.07 -5.08 9.47
CA GLN A 122 -6.97 -5.80 8.21
C GLN A 122 -5.77 -6.76 8.22
N PRO A 123 -5.70 -7.74 7.29
CA PRO A 123 -4.67 -8.79 7.31
C PRO A 123 -3.22 -8.30 7.34
N THR A 124 -2.94 -7.07 6.88
CA THR A 124 -1.60 -6.49 6.92
C THR A 124 -1.59 -5.12 7.61
N VAL A 125 -0.42 -4.75 8.12
CA VAL A 125 -0.18 -3.44 8.75
C VAL A 125 -0.40 -2.31 7.74
N TYR A 126 0.16 -2.44 6.53
CA TYR A 126 -0.03 -1.46 5.46
C TYR A 126 -1.50 -1.30 5.10
N TYR A 127 -2.24 -2.40 4.92
CA TYR A 127 -3.66 -2.32 4.52
C TYR A 127 -4.54 -1.79 5.65
N SER A 128 -4.26 -2.12 6.91
CA SER A 128 -4.93 -1.52 8.07
C SER A 128 -4.73 -0.01 8.12
N ARG A 129 -3.50 0.47 7.87
CA ARG A 129 -3.17 1.89 7.82
C ARG A 129 -3.82 2.58 6.61
N GLN A 130 -3.80 1.95 5.44
CA GLN A 130 -4.47 2.44 4.24
C GLN A 130 -5.97 2.61 4.51
N LEU A 131 -6.64 1.61 5.07
CA LEU A 131 -8.07 1.67 5.35
C LEU A 131 -8.42 2.72 6.42
N LEU A 132 -7.57 2.89 7.44
CA LEU A 132 -7.70 3.98 8.41
C LEU A 132 -7.70 5.34 7.72
N ILE A 133 -6.70 5.58 6.87
CA ILE A 133 -6.58 6.84 6.12
C ILE A 133 -7.78 6.98 5.16
N HIS A 134 -8.20 5.90 4.50
CA HIS A 134 -9.35 5.86 3.59
C HIS A 134 -10.63 6.39 4.23
N GLU A 135 -11.02 5.85 5.39
CA GLU A 135 -12.23 6.28 6.08
C GLU A 135 -12.11 7.69 6.65
N VAL A 136 -10.91 8.08 7.10
CA VAL A 136 -10.62 9.46 7.53
C VAL A 136 -10.73 10.45 6.37
N ILE A 137 -10.37 10.05 5.14
CA ILE A 137 -10.58 10.87 3.94
C ILE A 137 -12.07 11.07 3.68
N HIS A 138 -12.92 10.03 3.80
CA HIS A 138 -14.37 10.19 3.68
C HIS A 138 -14.89 11.19 4.71
N GLN A 139 -14.49 11.04 5.97
CA GLN A 139 -14.86 11.98 7.04
C GLN A 139 -14.43 13.41 6.72
N PHE A 140 -13.17 13.62 6.34
CA PHE A 140 -12.64 14.94 6.03
C PHE A 140 -13.34 15.55 4.81
N HIS A 141 -13.42 14.81 3.70
CA HIS A 141 -14.03 15.24 2.44
C HIS A 141 -15.48 15.67 2.65
N PHE A 142 -16.27 14.82 3.31
CA PHE A 142 -17.70 15.05 3.47
C PHE A 142 -17.94 16.30 4.32
N LEU A 143 -17.20 16.45 5.43
CA LEU A 143 -17.33 17.59 6.34
C LEU A 143 -16.78 18.90 5.76
N ALA A 144 -15.69 18.85 5.00
CA ALA A 144 -15.04 20.04 4.45
C ALA A 144 -15.72 20.57 3.18
N ARG A 145 -16.29 19.67 2.36
CA ARG A 145 -16.69 20.01 0.97
C ARG A 145 -18.16 19.76 0.66
N CYS A 146 -18.79 18.79 1.33
CA CYS A 146 -20.08 18.26 0.89
C CYS A 146 -21.19 18.41 1.93
N ASN A 147 -21.09 19.35 2.88
CA ASN A 147 -22.06 19.53 3.97
C ASN A 147 -22.42 18.21 4.67
N ASN A 148 -21.44 17.31 4.78
CA ASN A 148 -21.56 15.98 5.35
C ASN A 148 -22.51 14.98 4.63
N THR A 149 -22.84 15.18 3.36
CA THR A 149 -23.70 14.23 2.61
C THR A 149 -22.92 13.31 1.68
N GLY A 150 -21.67 13.65 1.38
CA GLY A 150 -20.86 12.99 0.37
C GLY A 150 -21.29 13.28 -1.08
N PRO A 151 -20.39 13.12 -2.06
CA PRO A 151 -20.75 13.15 -3.48
C PRO A 151 -21.55 11.91 -3.92
N LYS A 152 -22.32 12.04 -5.00
CA LYS A 152 -23.17 10.96 -5.55
C LYS A 152 -22.39 9.93 -6.38
N ASP A 153 -21.31 10.37 -7.00
CA ASP A 153 -20.55 9.56 -7.96
C ASP A 153 -19.52 8.70 -7.24
N THR A 154 -19.76 7.38 -7.20
CA THR A 154 -18.91 6.42 -6.47
C THR A 154 -17.46 6.48 -6.90
N TRP A 155 -17.18 6.60 -8.21
CA TRP A 155 -15.79 6.66 -8.68
C TRP A 155 -15.03 7.86 -8.14
N TYR A 156 -15.72 8.97 -7.89
CA TYR A 156 -15.12 10.20 -7.39
C TYR A 156 -14.87 10.10 -5.89
N THR A 157 -15.91 9.73 -5.13
CA THR A 157 -15.82 9.58 -3.67
C THR A 157 -14.80 8.52 -3.28
N GLU A 158 -14.95 7.31 -3.81
CA GLU A 158 -14.06 6.20 -3.49
C GLU A 158 -12.71 6.36 -4.17
N GLY A 159 -12.66 6.87 -5.41
CA GLY A 159 -11.39 7.10 -6.10
C GLY A 159 -10.48 8.09 -5.39
N ILE A 160 -11.03 9.16 -4.78
CA ILE A 160 -10.25 10.08 -3.94
C ILE A 160 -9.74 9.37 -2.69
N ALA A 161 -10.62 8.63 -2.00
CA ALA A 161 -10.24 7.92 -0.78
C ALA A 161 -9.17 6.85 -1.05
N GLU A 162 -9.31 6.06 -2.13
CA GLU A 162 -8.29 5.12 -2.57
C GLU A 162 -7.01 5.81 -3.02
N TYR A 163 -7.09 6.91 -3.77
CA TYR A 163 -5.91 7.65 -4.21
C TYR A 163 -5.11 8.18 -3.03
N LEU A 164 -5.74 8.95 -2.14
CA LEU A 164 -5.05 9.60 -1.03
C LEU A 164 -4.60 8.59 0.04
N SER A 165 -5.35 7.52 0.28
CA SER A 165 -4.97 6.50 1.29
C SER A 165 -3.75 5.68 0.89
N ARG A 166 -3.36 5.69 -0.38
CA ARG A 166 -2.11 5.12 -0.84
C ARG A 166 -0.98 6.03 -0.37
N HIS A 167 -0.15 5.50 0.52
CA HIS A 167 0.70 6.33 1.36
C HIS A 167 2.12 5.77 1.50
N MET A 168 3.01 6.64 1.96
CA MET A 168 4.32 6.29 2.49
C MET A 168 4.42 6.90 3.90
N TRP A 169 4.81 6.08 4.88
CA TRP A 169 4.93 6.48 6.28
C TRP A 169 6.25 5.95 6.85
N ASP A 170 7.15 6.86 7.22
CA ASP A 170 8.46 6.52 7.81
C ASP A 170 8.46 6.57 9.35
N GLY A 171 7.31 6.83 9.96
CA GLY A 171 7.15 7.05 11.40
C GLY A 171 7.09 8.52 11.82
N GLN A 172 7.43 9.44 10.92
CA GLN A 172 7.45 10.89 11.14
C GLN A 172 6.72 11.67 10.04
N THR A 173 6.97 11.31 8.78
CA THR A 173 6.46 11.97 7.59
C THR A 173 5.46 11.08 6.88
N LEU A 174 4.26 11.60 6.65
CA LEU A 174 3.22 10.95 5.87
C LEU A 174 3.13 11.60 4.49
N THR A 175 3.30 10.81 3.44
CA THR A 175 3.00 11.22 2.06
C THR A 175 1.74 10.50 1.59
N LEU A 176 0.69 11.25 1.25
CA LEU A 176 -0.55 10.72 0.66
C LEU A 176 -0.49 10.74 -0.87
N GLY A 177 -1.37 9.98 -1.54
CA GLY A 177 -1.42 9.98 -3.01
C GLY A 177 -0.21 9.29 -3.67
N ALA A 178 0.54 8.49 -2.91
CA ALA A 178 1.77 7.87 -3.35
C ALA A 178 1.48 6.69 -4.31
N LEU A 179 2.40 6.45 -5.24
CA LEU A 179 2.55 5.13 -5.85
C LEU A 179 3.68 4.44 -5.06
N PRO A 180 3.35 3.56 -4.11
CA PRO A 180 4.38 2.88 -3.33
C PRO A 180 5.25 2.02 -4.24
N LEU A 181 6.49 1.80 -3.83
CA LEU A 181 7.38 0.86 -4.53
C LEU A 181 6.84 -0.58 -4.49
N ILE A 182 6.10 -0.90 -3.42
CA ILE A 182 5.48 -2.18 -3.15
C ILE A 182 4.27 -2.01 -2.25
N SER A 183 3.23 -2.77 -2.53
CA SER A 183 2.09 -2.98 -1.66
C SER A 183 1.49 -4.36 -1.92
N GLN A 184 0.66 -4.83 -0.99
CA GLN A 184 -0.09 -6.07 -1.14
C GLN A 184 -1.25 -5.90 -2.12
N GLU A 185 -1.81 -4.69 -2.18
CA GLU A 185 -2.91 -4.30 -3.05
C GLU A 185 -2.36 -3.59 -4.30
N ASN A 186 -1.80 -4.35 -5.25
CA ASN A 186 -1.23 -3.77 -6.48
C ASN A 186 -2.32 -3.25 -7.43
N TYR A 187 -2.90 -2.10 -7.07
CA TYR A 187 -3.98 -1.45 -7.83
C TYR A 187 -3.53 -0.99 -9.20
N ALA A 188 -2.25 -0.67 -9.38
CA ALA A 188 -1.70 -0.30 -10.67
C ALA A 188 -1.82 -1.43 -11.69
N GLU A 189 -1.44 -2.65 -11.30
CA GLU A 189 -1.55 -3.83 -12.16
C GLU A 189 -3.02 -4.21 -12.39
N GLN A 190 -3.84 -4.24 -11.34
CA GLN A 190 -5.25 -4.59 -11.44
C GLN A 190 -6.03 -3.60 -12.33
N ALA A 191 -5.81 -2.29 -12.16
CA ALA A 191 -6.44 -1.28 -12.99
C ALA A 191 -5.98 -1.37 -14.46
N LEU A 192 -4.72 -1.72 -14.71
CA LEU A 192 -4.21 -1.91 -16.07
C LEU A 192 -4.94 -3.07 -16.76
N GLN A 193 -5.17 -4.17 -16.05
CA GLN A 193 -5.93 -5.31 -16.55
C GLN A 193 -7.38 -4.91 -16.85
N ILE A 194 -8.05 -4.23 -15.90
CA ILE A 194 -9.45 -3.78 -16.04
C ILE A 194 -9.61 -2.85 -17.25
N PHE A 195 -8.79 -1.80 -17.36
CA PHE A 195 -8.84 -0.87 -18.51
C PHE A 195 -8.46 -1.52 -19.84
N GLY A 196 -7.72 -2.63 -19.80
CA GLY A 196 -7.32 -3.41 -20.96
C GLY A 196 -8.38 -4.41 -21.45
N GLU A 197 -9.49 -4.60 -20.72
CA GLU A 197 -10.57 -5.48 -21.15
C GLU A 197 -11.19 -4.99 -22.47
N LYS A 198 -11.42 -5.93 -23.40
CA LYS A 198 -11.91 -5.62 -24.75
C LYS A 198 -13.22 -4.84 -24.76
N ASP A 199 -14.12 -5.16 -23.83
CA ASP A 199 -15.46 -4.60 -23.73
C ASP A 199 -15.57 -3.57 -22.58
N TYR A 200 -14.44 -3.01 -22.14
CA TYR A 200 -14.40 -2.04 -21.06
C TYR A 200 -15.15 -0.74 -21.41
N ASP A 201 -16.22 -0.44 -20.67
CA ASP A 201 -17.01 0.78 -20.84
C ASP A 201 -16.52 1.90 -19.91
N PHE A 202 -15.53 2.67 -20.39
CA PHE A 202 -15.00 3.85 -19.68
C PHE A 202 -16.05 4.94 -19.51
N LYS A 203 -17.01 5.07 -20.44
CA LYS A 203 -18.07 6.07 -20.34
C LYS A 203 -19.02 5.73 -19.19
N ALA A 204 -19.50 4.49 -19.14
CA ALA A 204 -20.36 4.02 -18.06
C ALA A 204 -19.66 4.13 -16.69
N PHE A 205 -18.35 3.90 -16.65
CA PHE A 205 -17.53 4.14 -15.46
C PHE A 205 -17.60 5.59 -14.98
N VAL A 206 -17.15 6.54 -15.81
CA VAL A 206 -17.07 7.95 -15.38
C VAL A 206 -18.43 8.61 -15.22
N PHE A 207 -19.50 8.03 -15.79
CA PHE A 207 -20.88 8.47 -15.59
C PHE A 207 -21.58 7.78 -14.41
N SER A 208 -20.88 6.91 -13.67
CA SER A 208 -21.42 6.12 -12.57
C SER A 208 -22.64 5.27 -12.97
N GLU A 209 -22.66 4.79 -14.21
CA GLU A 209 -23.75 3.96 -14.79
C GLU A 209 -23.49 2.46 -14.62
N ARG A 210 -22.30 2.09 -14.14
CA ARG A 210 -21.95 0.73 -13.77
C ARG A 210 -21.28 0.70 -12.40
N GLN A 211 -21.34 -0.45 -11.75
CA GLN A 211 -20.49 -0.72 -10.60
C GLN A 211 -19.03 -0.67 -11.04
N SER A 212 -18.21 -0.03 -10.23
CA SER A 212 -16.77 0.08 -10.45
C SER A 212 -15.97 -0.54 -9.30
N ALA A 213 -14.77 -1.01 -9.64
CA ALA A 213 -13.82 -1.58 -8.70
C ALA A 213 -12.87 -0.50 -8.15
N ARG A 214 -12.36 -0.70 -6.94
CA ARG A 214 -11.42 0.25 -6.30
C ARG A 214 -10.17 0.56 -7.15
N PRO A 215 -9.51 -0.42 -7.83
CA PRO A 215 -8.33 -0.14 -8.63
C PRO A 215 -8.55 0.87 -9.77
N GLU A 216 -9.65 0.75 -10.53
CA GLU A 216 -9.94 1.67 -11.64
C GLU A 216 -10.34 3.07 -11.17
N GLN A 217 -11.01 3.16 -10.01
CA GLN A 217 -11.35 4.44 -9.36
C GLN A 217 -10.07 5.17 -8.92
N TRP A 218 -9.17 4.45 -8.23
CA TRP A 218 -7.84 4.93 -7.84
C TRP A 218 -7.05 5.43 -9.06
N ALA A 219 -6.93 4.59 -10.09
CA ALA A 219 -6.11 4.88 -11.25
C ALA A 219 -6.60 6.12 -12.00
N PHE A 220 -7.92 6.29 -12.11
CA PHE A 220 -8.48 7.45 -12.77
C PHE A 220 -8.22 8.75 -12.00
N VAL A 221 -8.43 8.78 -10.68
CA VAL A 221 -8.10 9.98 -9.88
C VAL A 221 -6.60 10.27 -9.93
N ARG A 222 -5.74 9.26 -9.84
CA ARG A 222 -4.29 9.42 -9.98
C ARG A 222 -3.91 10.01 -11.34
N TYR A 223 -4.48 9.51 -12.44
CA TYR A 223 -4.27 10.05 -13.78
C TYR A 223 -4.59 11.55 -13.83
N LEU A 224 -5.72 11.97 -13.26
CA LEU A 224 -6.15 13.38 -13.26
C LEU A 224 -5.18 14.31 -12.52
N HIS A 225 -4.39 13.78 -11.57
CA HIS A 225 -3.39 14.52 -10.81
C HIS A 225 -1.99 14.52 -11.42
N HIS A 226 -1.56 13.40 -12.00
CA HIS A 226 -0.15 13.18 -12.37
C HIS A 226 0.10 13.14 -13.87
N ALA A 227 -0.90 12.76 -14.67
CA ALA A 227 -0.72 12.63 -16.12
C ALA A 227 -0.48 13.99 -16.78
N GLU A 228 0.11 13.94 -17.99
CA GLU A 228 0.39 15.11 -18.82
C GLU A 228 1.14 16.22 -18.06
N LYS A 229 2.02 15.86 -17.12
CA LYS A 229 2.78 16.78 -16.26
C LYS A 229 1.88 17.78 -15.50
N GLY A 230 0.70 17.33 -15.08
CA GLY A 230 -0.28 18.13 -14.35
C GLY A 230 -1.14 19.06 -15.22
N ALA A 231 -1.05 18.99 -16.55
CA ALA A 231 -1.88 19.81 -17.45
C ALA A 231 -3.39 19.59 -17.24
N ILE A 232 -3.78 18.41 -16.75
CA ILE A 232 -5.17 18.03 -16.48
C ILE A 232 -5.66 18.55 -15.12
N LYS A 233 -4.77 18.99 -14.22
CA LYS A 233 -5.12 19.40 -12.85
C LYS A 233 -6.20 20.49 -12.80
N LYS A 234 -6.18 21.48 -13.71
CA LYS A 234 -7.22 22.52 -13.76
C LYS A 234 -8.60 21.95 -14.11
N LYS A 235 -8.65 20.95 -15.00
CA LYS A 235 -9.90 20.26 -15.35
C LYS A 235 -10.41 19.42 -14.18
N TRP A 236 -9.51 18.76 -13.46
CA TRP A 236 -9.83 18.11 -12.19
C TRP A 236 -10.45 19.08 -11.18
N GLU A 237 -9.81 20.20 -10.88
CA GLU A 237 -10.32 21.21 -9.93
C GLU A 237 -11.71 21.73 -10.34
N GLN A 238 -11.96 21.86 -11.65
CA GLN A 238 -13.27 22.24 -12.16
C GLN A 238 -14.33 21.15 -11.90
N ILE A 239 -14.04 19.88 -12.22
CA ILE A 239 -15.01 18.81 -12.04
C ILE A 239 -15.24 18.50 -10.56
N ALA A 240 -14.18 18.47 -9.74
CA ALA A 240 -14.23 18.16 -8.32
C ALA A 240 -15.14 19.13 -7.56
N ARG A 241 -15.00 20.44 -7.81
CA ARG A 241 -15.88 21.46 -7.20
C ARG A 241 -17.36 21.24 -7.49
N ARG A 242 -17.69 20.82 -8.71
CA ARG A 242 -19.08 20.60 -9.14
C ARG A 242 -19.64 19.30 -8.56
N LEU A 243 -18.84 18.25 -8.49
CA LEU A 243 -19.19 16.98 -7.85
C LEU A 243 -19.38 17.15 -6.34
N ASP A 244 -18.52 17.92 -5.68
CA ASP A 244 -18.66 18.29 -4.26
C ASP A 244 -19.99 19.00 -3.97
N GLN A 245 -20.49 19.79 -4.93
CA GLN A 245 -21.76 20.52 -4.88
C GLN A 245 -22.98 19.63 -5.25
N GLY A 246 -22.76 18.34 -5.52
CA GLY A 246 -23.81 17.36 -5.77
C GLY A 246 -24.31 17.30 -7.21
N GLU A 247 -23.62 17.96 -8.16
CA GLU A 247 -23.81 17.71 -9.59
C GLU A 247 -23.38 16.27 -9.93
N SER A 248 -24.01 15.67 -10.94
CA SER A 248 -23.64 14.34 -11.42
C SER A 248 -22.57 14.41 -12.50
N SER A 249 -21.59 13.50 -12.45
CA SER A 249 -20.54 13.38 -13.46
C SER A 249 -21.10 13.25 -14.88
N ARG A 250 -22.21 12.52 -15.08
CA ARG A 250 -22.91 12.36 -16.37
C ARG A 250 -23.18 13.70 -17.06
N ASN A 251 -23.55 14.72 -16.28
CA ASN A 251 -23.95 16.02 -16.81
C ASN A 251 -22.75 16.92 -17.15
N ILE A 252 -21.64 16.73 -16.44
CA ILE A 252 -20.55 17.72 -16.42
C ILE A 252 -19.28 17.23 -17.10
N PHE A 253 -19.06 15.91 -17.15
CA PHE A 253 -17.80 15.31 -17.60
C PHE A 253 -17.46 15.69 -19.03
N LYS A 254 -18.43 15.57 -19.96
CA LYS A 254 -18.21 15.90 -21.37
C LYS A 254 -17.83 17.36 -21.58
N SER A 255 -18.36 18.28 -20.77
CA SER A 255 -18.02 19.71 -20.84
C SER A 255 -16.60 20.02 -20.35
N VAL A 256 -16.04 19.19 -19.47
CA VAL A 256 -14.72 19.40 -18.87
C VAL A 256 -13.63 18.64 -19.63
N PHE A 257 -13.89 17.36 -19.93
CA PHE A 257 -12.91 16.43 -20.49
C PHE A 257 -13.13 16.08 -21.96
N GLY A 258 -14.29 16.38 -22.53
CA GLY A 258 -14.64 16.00 -23.91
C GLY A 258 -15.13 14.55 -23.99
N ASP A 259 -14.67 13.80 -24.99
CA ASP A 259 -15.08 12.42 -25.22
C ASP A 259 -14.49 11.46 -24.16
N PRO A 260 -15.33 10.76 -23.36
CA PRO A 260 -14.85 9.79 -22.38
C PRO A 260 -14.04 8.65 -23.00
N LYS A 261 -14.39 8.20 -24.22
CA LYS A 261 -13.70 7.08 -24.87
C LYS A 261 -12.24 7.44 -25.18
N ALA A 262 -12.02 8.61 -25.79
CA ALA A 262 -10.68 9.11 -26.06
C ALA A 262 -9.84 9.27 -24.77
N LEU A 263 -10.46 9.73 -23.67
CA LEU A 263 -9.77 9.84 -22.38
C LEU A 263 -9.42 8.47 -21.80
N GLY A 264 -10.31 7.49 -21.88
CA GLY A 264 -10.04 6.13 -21.40
C GLY A 264 -8.82 5.50 -22.05
N THR A 265 -8.63 5.68 -23.36
CA THR A 265 -7.42 5.24 -24.06
C THR A 265 -6.15 5.90 -23.49
N LYS A 266 -6.19 7.21 -23.21
CA LYS A 266 -5.05 7.90 -22.59
C LYS A 266 -4.74 7.39 -21.18
N VAL A 267 -5.77 7.13 -20.38
CA VAL A 267 -5.62 6.58 -19.02
C VAL A 267 -4.93 5.22 -19.10
N HIS A 268 -5.38 4.34 -19.98
CA HIS A 268 -4.79 3.01 -20.16
C HIS A 268 -3.32 3.06 -20.60
N GLU A 269 -2.97 3.92 -21.57
CA GLU A 269 -1.58 4.07 -22.03
C GLU A 269 -0.66 4.66 -20.95
N TRP A 270 -1.13 5.68 -20.21
CA TRP A 270 -0.38 6.26 -19.10
C TRP A 270 -0.16 5.25 -17.96
N LEU A 271 -1.17 4.41 -17.67
CA LEU A 271 -1.08 3.46 -16.58
C LEU A 271 0.00 2.39 -16.81
N LYS A 272 0.36 2.08 -18.07
CA LYS A 272 1.49 1.19 -18.38
C LYS A 272 2.82 1.69 -17.82
N THR A 273 2.96 3.00 -17.59
CA THR A 273 4.17 3.61 -17.02
C THR A 273 4.08 3.84 -15.50
N GLU A 274 2.93 3.60 -14.90
CA GLU A 274 2.62 3.92 -13.50
C GLU A 274 2.34 2.63 -12.72
N GLN A 275 3.34 1.76 -12.71
CA GLN A 275 3.26 0.44 -12.10
C GLN A 275 4.14 0.36 -10.85
N GLU A 276 3.72 -0.45 -9.88
CA GLU A 276 4.58 -0.77 -8.74
C GLU A 276 5.78 -1.61 -9.22
N PRO A 277 7.01 -1.17 -8.95
CA PRO A 277 8.20 -1.85 -9.45
C PRO A 277 8.52 -3.15 -8.73
N PHE A 278 7.99 -3.35 -7.51
CA PHE A 278 8.18 -4.58 -6.75
C PHE A 278 6.85 -5.25 -6.43
N LYS A 279 6.91 -6.57 -6.25
CA LYS A 279 5.81 -7.41 -5.76
C LYS A 279 6.25 -8.14 -4.50
N PRO A 280 5.41 -8.16 -3.46
CA PRO A 280 5.65 -9.04 -2.32
C PRO A 280 5.56 -10.49 -2.81
N VAL A 281 6.48 -11.33 -2.36
CA VAL A 281 6.27 -12.78 -2.44
C VAL A 281 5.58 -13.28 -1.18
N PHE A 282 5.89 -12.65 -0.05
CA PHE A 282 5.19 -12.81 1.22
C PHE A 282 4.75 -11.44 1.75
N LEU A 283 3.79 -11.41 2.66
CA LEU A 283 2.97 -10.21 2.97
C LEU A 283 3.70 -9.09 3.72
N GLU A 284 4.99 -9.21 3.99
CA GLU A 284 5.68 -8.37 4.97
C GLU A 284 6.65 -7.34 4.37
N TRP A 285 6.13 -6.56 3.41
CA TRP A 285 6.88 -5.48 2.76
C TRP A 285 6.00 -4.25 2.58
N GLU A 286 6.58 -3.05 2.75
CA GLU A 286 5.94 -1.78 2.42
C GLU A 286 6.97 -0.76 1.91
N GLY A 287 6.52 0.17 1.06
CA GLY A 287 7.29 1.37 0.72
C GLY A 287 7.05 2.46 1.77
N VAL A 288 8.12 2.91 2.44
CA VAL A 288 8.01 3.90 3.53
C VAL A 288 8.45 5.31 3.12
N ALA A 289 9.22 5.43 2.04
CA ALA A 289 9.63 6.69 1.42
C ALA A 289 10.10 6.42 -0.04
N PRO A 290 10.30 7.45 -0.89
CA PRO A 290 10.85 7.27 -2.23
C PRO A 290 12.21 6.54 -2.19
N GLY A 291 12.32 5.41 -2.92
CA GLY A 291 13.54 4.61 -2.93
C GLY A 291 13.79 3.81 -1.65
N VAL A 292 12.85 3.77 -0.70
CA VAL A 292 13.00 3.09 0.59
C VAL A 292 11.94 2.02 0.77
N LEU A 293 12.40 0.79 1.00
CA LEU A 293 11.57 -0.38 1.29
C LEU A 293 11.84 -0.87 2.70
N LYS A 294 10.78 -1.23 3.41
CA LYS A 294 10.86 -1.88 4.72
C LYS A 294 10.27 -3.27 4.63
N GLY A 295 10.93 -4.24 5.25
CA GLY A 295 10.41 -5.58 5.42
C GLY A 295 10.52 -6.06 6.87
N TRP A 296 9.67 -7.01 7.26
CA TRP A 296 9.65 -7.56 8.62
C TRP A 296 9.18 -9.00 8.64
N SER A 297 9.89 -9.95 9.22
CA SER A 297 9.33 -11.31 9.36
C SER A 297 10.05 -12.09 10.44
N GLY A 298 9.34 -13.01 11.10
CA GLY A 298 9.94 -14.01 11.98
C GLY A 298 10.58 -15.18 11.21
N VAL A 299 10.42 -15.21 9.89
CA VAL A 299 11.00 -16.22 8.98
C VAL A 299 11.64 -15.51 7.78
N THR A 300 12.06 -16.26 6.76
CA THR A 300 12.50 -15.68 5.49
C THR A 300 11.32 -15.02 4.77
N THR A 301 11.45 -13.74 4.45
CA THR A 301 10.54 -13.04 3.54
C THR A 301 11.32 -12.40 2.39
N LEU A 302 10.64 -12.20 1.27
CA LEU A 302 11.25 -11.65 0.06
C LEU A 302 10.24 -10.84 -0.76
N CYS A 303 10.76 -9.81 -1.41
CA CYS A 303 10.08 -9.10 -2.48
C CYS A 303 10.89 -9.24 -3.76
N ARG A 304 10.26 -9.03 -4.90
CA ARG A 304 10.90 -9.16 -6.22
C ARG A 304 10.50 -8.04 -7.15
N THR A 305 11.33 -7.74 -8.13
CA THR A 305 10.95 -6.87 -9.25
C THR A 305 9.73 -7.43 -9.96
N SER A 306 8.84 -6.53 -10.40
CA SER A 306 7.62 -6.87 -11.15
C SER A 306 7.96 -7.52 -12.48
N GLY A 307 8.98 -6.99 -13.18
CA GLY A 307 9.55 -7.54 -14.40
C GLY A 307 10.98 -8.08 -14.21
N ASP A 308 11.61 -8.42 -15.33
CA ASP A 308 13.02 -8.79 -15.40
C ASP A 308 13.91 -7.62 -14.99
N ALA A 309 15.02 -7.92 -14.30
CA ALA A 309 16.04 -6.95 -13.94
C ALA A 309 17.43 -7.54 -14.20
N ALA A 310 18.24 -6.81 -14.97
CA ALA A 310 19.65 -7.08 -15.18
C ALA A 310 20.49 -6.69 -13.96
N SER A 311 20.06 -5.68 -13.19
CA SER A 311 20.74 -5.30 -11.95
C SER A 311 19.78 -4.77 -10.89
N LEU A 312 20.17 -4.93 -9.63
CA LEU A 312 19.51 -4.37 -8.46
C LEU A 312 20.59 -3.92 -7.47
N SER A 313 20.44 -2.74 -6.88
CA SER A 313 21.27 -2.30 -5.75
C SER A 313 20.43 -1.65 -4.67
N ALA A 314 20.91 -1.74 -3.43
CA ALA A 314 20.26 -1.17 -2.26
C ALA A 314 21.29 -0.93 -1.14
N SER A 315 21.04 0.07 -0.32
CA SER A 315 21.71 0.30 0.96
C SER A 315 20.89 -0.34 2.07
N LEU A 316 21.40 -1.37 2.73
CA LEU A 316 20.76 -1.95 3.90
C LEU A 316 21.14 -1.15 5.15
N GLN A 317 20.15 -0.62 5.88
CA GLN A 317 20.36 -0.03 7.20
C GLN A 317 20.58 -1.14 8.22
N VAL A 318 21.72 -1.11 8.91
CA VAL A 318 22.11 -2.15 9.86
C VAL A 318 21.53 -1.82 11.25
N PRO A 319 20.56 -2.59 11.76
CA PRO A 319 20.06 -2.39 13.11
C PRO A 319 21.07 -2.90 14.15
N PRO A 320 20.97 -2.46 15.42
CA PRO A 320 21.67 -3.11 16.52
C PRO A 320 21.16 -4.56 16.71
N GLY A 321 22.03 -5.44 17.22
CA GLY A 321 21.69 -6.83 17.51
C GLY A 321 21.80 -7.76 16.30
N ASP A 322 21.07 -8.88 16.37
CA ASP A 322 21.08 -9.91 15.34
C ASP A 322 20.17 -9.56 14.16
N TRP A 323 20.67 -9.76 12.96
CA TRP A 323 19.92 -9.52 11.73
C TRP A 323 20.47 -10.36 10.58
N ILE A 324 19.61 -10.65 9.62
CA ILE A 324 19.94 -11.34 8.38
C ILE A 324 19.22 -10.64 7.23
N GLY A 325 19.99 -10.06 6.31
CA GLY A 325 19.45 -9.28 5.19
C GLY A 325 20.26 -9.44 3.93
N GLY A 326 19.64 -9.23 2.77
CA GLY A 326 20.34 -9.35 1.51
C GLY A 326 19.46 -9.20 0.27
N LEU A 327 19.84 -9.88 -0.81
CA LEU A 327 19.18 -9.77 -2.11
C LEU A 327 18.63 -11.12 -2.59
N LEU A 328 17.49 -11.07 -3.26
CA LEU A 328 16.96 -12.16 -4.08
C LEU A 328 17.67 -12.14 -5.43
N LEU A 329 18.38 -13.24 -5.74
CA LEU A 329 19.20 -13.39 -6.95
C LEU A 329 18.46 -14.11 -8.09
N HIS A 330 17.46 -14.90 -7.74
CA HIS A 330 16.65 -15.68 -8.67
C HIS A 330 15.29 -15.98 -8.03
N PHE A 331 14.22 -15.90 -8.82
CA PHE A 331 12.88 -16.32 -8.43
C PHE A 331 12.13 -16.95 -9.59
N GLU A 332 11.77 -18.22 -9.43
CA GLU A 332 10.84 -18.93 -10.31
C GLU A 332 9.48 -19.10 -9.61
N SER A 333 9.51 -19.54 -8.35
CA SER A 333 8.32 -19.74 -7.53
C SER A 333 8.62 -19.58 -6.03
N THR A 334 7.60 -19.69 -5.18
CA THR A 334 7.77 -19.72 -3.71
C THR A 334 8.53 -20.94 -3.20
N SER A 335 8.75 -21.96 -4.04
CA SER A 335 9.51 -23.17 -3.70
C SER A 335 10.80 -23.32 -4.52
N ASP A 336 11.09 -22.44 -5.49
CA ASP A 336 12.36 -22.36 -6.22
C ASP A 336 12.85 -20.91 -6.36
N TYR A 337 13.80 -20.55 -5.50
CA TYR A 337 14.44 -19.24 -5.50
C TYR A 337 15.84 -19.29 -4.88
N THR A 338 16.66 -18.29 -5.19
CA THR A 338 18.02 -18.15 -4.61
C THR A 338 18.17 -16.79 -3.94
N VAL A 339 18.65 -16.80 -2.71
CA VAL A 339 18.94 -15.59 -1.93
C VAL A 339 20.43 -15.50 -1.62
N ALA A 340 20.94 -14.27 -1.60
CA ALA A 340 22.22 -13.90 -1.03
C ALA A 340 21.96 -13.20 0.30
N LEU A 341 22.47 -13.75 1.40
CA LEU A 341 22.24 -13.24 2.75
C LEU A 341 23.55 -12.81 3.38
N VAL A 342 23.52 -11.67 4.06
CA VAL A 342 24.56 -11.17 4.95
C VAL A 342 24.03 -11.25 6.38
N LYS A 343 24.83 -11.77 7.31
CA LYS A 343 24.48 -11.91 8.73
C LYS A 343 25.23 -10.90 9.60
N SER A 344 24.63 -10.49 10.72
CA SER A 344 25.28 -9.70 11.78
C SER A 344 26.61 -10.29 12.24
N SER A 345 26.75 -11.63 12.20
CA SER A 345 27.96 -12.36 12.55
C SER A 345 29.14 -12.19 11.57
N GLY A 346 28.96 -11.45 10.48
CA GLY A 346 30.01 -11.25 9.47
C GLY A 346 30.14 -12.42 8.48
N THR A 347 29.03 -13.07 8.13
CA THR A 347 28.99 -14.16 7.14
C THR A 347 28.14 -13.78 5.93
N VAL A 348 28.63 -14.09 4.74
CA VAL A 348 27.85 -14.07 3.49
C VAL A 348 27.53 -15.50 3.07
N SER A 349 26.28 -15.78 2.75
CA SER A 349 25.85 -17.09 2.24
C SER A 349 24.92 -16.95 1.04
N ILE A 350 25.10 -17.81 0.05
CA ILE A 350 24.23 -17.91 -1.11
C ILE A 350 23.45 -19.22 -1.00
N ASN A 351 22.14 -19.12 -0.81
CA ASN A 351 21.28 -20.26 -0.50
C ASN A 351 20.20 -20.40 -1.57
N ARG A 352 20.01 -21.61 -2.09
CA ARG A 352 18.91 -21.93 -3.00
C ARG A 352 17.88 -22.78 -2.29
N ARG A 353 16.61 -22.40 -2.39
CA ARG A 353 15.47 -23.24 -2.02
C ARG A 353 14.99 -23.97 -3.27
N VAL A 354 14.78 -25.28 -3.20
CA VAL A 354 14.12 -26.10 -4.23
C VAL A 354 13.21 -27.10 -3.52
N GLN A 355 11.92 -27.09 -3.84
CA GLN A 355 10.92 -28.02 -3.27
C GLN A 355 11.03 -28.10 -1.73
N GLU A 356 11.01 -26.95 -1.06
CA GLU A 356 11.12 -26.84 0.42
C GLU A 356 12.48 -27.19 1.02
N SER A 357 13.45 -27.65 0.24
CA SER A 357 14.80 -27.96 0.72
C SER A 357 15.78 -26.83 0.46
N TRP A 358 16.64 -26.55 1.43
CA TRP A 358 17.70 -25.56 1.32
C TRP A 358 19.03 -26.19 0.92
N LYS A 359 19.70 -25.58 -0.05
CA LYS A 359 21.07 -25.91 -0.46
C LYS A 359 21.95 -24.67 -0.38
N VAL A 360 23.02 -24.74 0.39
CA VAL A 360 24.08 -23.72 0.40
C VAL A 360 24.92 -23.87 -0.86
N LEU A 361 24.95 -22.83 -1.69
CA LEU A 361 25.78 -22.77 -2.90
C LEU A 361 27.16 -22.16 -2.61
N HIS A 362 27.22 -21.22 -1.66
CA HIS A 362 28.45 -20.55 -1.26
C HIS A 362 28.34 -20.03 0.17
N SER A 363 29.45 -20.01 0.91
CA SER A 363 29.56 -19.42 2.23
C SER A 363 30.97 -18.87 2.44
N ALA A 364 31.08 -17.63 2.91
CA ALA A 364 32.35 -16.95 3.13
C ALA A 364 32.22 -15.90 4.24
N ALA A 365 33.36 -15.39 4.71
CA ALA A 365 33.37 -14.20 5.56
C ALA A 365 32.85 -12.99 4.77
N ALA A 366 32.02 -12.16 5.42
CA ALA A 366 31.64 -10.86 4.88
C ALA A 366 32.87 -9.94 4.86
N PRO A 367 32.96 -9.02 3.88
CA PRO A 367 34.01 -8.01 3.89
C PRO A 367 33.89 -7.11 5.13
N ALA A 368 35.00 -6.46 5.48
CA ALA A 368 34.96 -5.39 6.47
C ALA A 368 34.00 -4.30 5.99
N ARG A 369 33.10 -3.89 6.88
CA ARG A 369 32.08 -2.89 6.55
C ARG A 369 32.72 -1.55 6.23
N GLN A 370 32.27 -0.91 5.16
CA GLN A 370 32.68 0.45 4.82
C GLN A 370 32.00 1.48 5.73
N SER A 371 30.79 1.18 6.22
CA SER A 371 30.05 2.01 7.17
C SER A 371 29.55 1.17 8.36
N PRO A 372 29.58 1.70 9.60
CA PRO A 372 29.10 0.95 10.78
C PRO A 372 27.59 0.70 10.76
N ASP A 373 26.81 1.59 10.13
CA ASP A 373 25.34 1.64 10.15
C ASP A 373 24.70 1.23 8.82
N ARG A 374 25.50 0.96 7.78
CA ARG A 374 25.01 0.68 6.42
C ARG A 374 25.84 -0.38 5.72
N LEU A 375 25.18 -1.13 4.83
CA LEU A 375 25.78 -2.10 3.93
C LEU A 375 25.33 -1.82 2.50
N SER A 376 26.29 -1.71 1.58
CA SER A 376 25.99 -1.58 0.14
C SER A 376 25.83 -2.96 -0.48
N LEU A 377 24.67 -3.24 -1.05
CA LEU A 377 24.34 -4.50 -1.68
C LEU A 377 24.10 -4.29 -3.18
N LYS A 378 24.63 -5.18 -4.03
CA LYS A 378 24.37 -5.18 -5.47
C LYS A 378 24.23 -6.61 -6.01
N ALA A 379 23.28 -6.83 -6.90
CA ALA A 379 23.18 -7.99 -7.76
C ALA A 379 23.25 -7.54 -9.23
N GLU A 380 24.08 -8.20 -10.03
CA GLU A 380 24.26 -7.86 -11.45
C GLU A 380 24.36 -9.12 -12.30
N ARG A 381 23.55 -9.19 -13.36
CA ARG A 381 23.58 -10.27 -14.34
C ARG A 381 24.60 -9.95 -15.42
N GLY A 382 25.49 -10.91 -15.70
CA GLY A 382 26.50 -10.80 -16.73
C GLY A 382 26.70 -12.10 -17.48
N LEU A 383 27.78 -12.16 -18.26
CA LEU A 383 28.23 -13.40 -18.91
C LEU A 383 28.61 -14.42 -17.82
N GLY A 384 27.90 -15.54 -17.76
CA GLY A 384 28.18 -16.62 -16.80
C GLY A 384 27.30 -16.63 -15.53
N GLY A 385 26.32 -15.73 -15.42
CA GLY A 385 25.31 -15.79 -14.35
C GLY A 385 25.10 -14.47 -13.62
N VAL A 386 24.73 -14.53 -12.34
CA VAL A 386 24.54 -13.35 -11.48
C VAL A 386 25.66 -13.24 -10.45
N THR A 387 26.19 -12.05 -10.28
CA THR A 387 27.19 -11.72 -9.26
C THR A 387 26.54 -10.94 -8.14
N PHE A 388 26.80 -11.32 -6.90
CA PHE A 388 26.39 -10.58 -5.71
C PHE A 388 27.58 -9.81 -5.14
N THR A 389 27.40 -8.55 -4.78
CA THR A 389 28.45 -7.69 -4.22
C THR A 389 28.00 -7.12 -2.88
N VAL A 390 28.87 -7.20 -1.88
CA VAL A 390 28.71 -6.52 -0.58
C VAL A 390 29.88 -5.60 -0.39
N ASP A 391 29.65 -4.31 -0.16
CA ASP A 391 30.71 -3.32 0.12
C ASP A 391 31.91 -3.40 -0.84
N GLY A 392 31.62 -3.61 -2.14
CA GLY A 392 32.61 -3.70 -3.22
C GLY A 392 33.27 -5.08 -3.42
N VAL A 393 33.00 -6.06 -2.55
CA VAL A 393 33.52 -7.43 -2.70
C VAL A 393 32.48 -8.33 -3.35
N SER A 394 32.87 -8.98 -4.45
CA SER A 394 32.00 -9.81 -5.28
C SER A 394 32.05 -11.29 -4.94
N PHE A 395 30.90 -11.94 -5.01
CA PHE A 395 30.67 -13.37 -4.86
C PHE A 395 29.94 -13.88 -6.12
N GLY A 396 30.49 -14.90 -6.77
CA GLY A 396 29.97 -15.45 -8.03
C GLY A 396 30.93 -15.26 -9.21
N PRO A 397 30.45 -15.40 -10.46
CA PRO A 397 29.04 -15.50 -10.85
C PRO A 397 28.39 -16.83 -10.47
N PHE A 398 27.07 -16.81 -10.29
CA PHE A 398 26.24 -18.00 -10.09
C PHE A 398 25.33 -18.21 -11.30
N ASP A 399 25.45 -19.38 -11.93
CA ASP A 399 24.55 -19.79 -13.02
C ASP A 399 23.17 -20.12 -12.44
N LEU A 400 22.28 -19.13 -12.49
CA LEU A 400 20.93 -19.21 -11.93
C LEU A 400 19.90 -18.93 -13.03
N PRO A 401 18.81 -19.72 -13.09
CA PRO A 401 17.71 -19.44 -14.01
C PRO A 401 16.98 -18.14 -13.62
N GLY A 402 16.02 -17.74 -14.44
CA GLY A 402 15.17 -16.57 -14.19
C GLY A 402 15.90 -15.22 -14.24
N ARG A 403 15.11 -14.14 -14.25
CA ARG A 403 15.62 -12.77 -14.42
C ARG A 403 15.11 -11.78 -13.39
N LYS A 404 14.29 -12.23 -12.45
CA LYS A 404 13.78 -11.39 -11.37
C LYS A 404 14.83 -11.27 -10.27
N LEU A 405 15.02 -10.06 -9.77
CA LEU A 405 15.86 -9.73 -8.62
C LEU A 405 14.98 -9.17 -7.51
N GLY A 406 15.50 -9.00 -6.32
CA GLY A 406 14.72 -8.42 -5.23
C GLY A 406 15.47 -8.29 -3.92
N LEU A 407 14.73 -8.03 -2.85
CA LEU A 407 15.26 -7.92 -1.50
C LEU A 407 14.79 -9.10 -0.66
N CYS A 408 15.60 -9.50 0.31
CA CYS A 408 15.22 -10.55 1.25
C CYS A 408 15.76 -10.26 2.65
N LEU A 409 15.09 -10.83 3.64
CA LEU A 409 15.50 -10.81 5.03
C LEU A 409 15.00 -12.06 5.74
N GLU A 410 15.55 -12.34 6.91
CA GLU A 410 15.14 -13.48 7.73
C GLU A 410 15.14 -13.12 9.22
N ASN A 411 14.03 -13.42 9.89
CA ASN A 411 13.88 -13.28 11.35
C ASN A 411 14.27 -11.89 11.90
N CYS A 412 13.90 -10.82 11.20
CA CYS A 412 14.22 -9.45 11.59
C CYS A 412 13.33 -8.41 10.89
N ASN A 413 13.55 -7.13 11.24
CA ASN A 413 12.93 -5.97 10.61
C ASN A 413 14.04 -5.12 9.99
N LEU A 414 14.02 -4.93 8.67
CA LEU A 414 15.08 -4.24 7.95
C LEU A 414 14.51 -3.14 7.04
N THR A 415 15.30 -2.08 6.89
CA THR A 415 15.06 -0.99 5.96
C THR A 415 16.15 -0.97 4.90
N PHE A 416 15.73 -0.93 3.64
CA PHE A 416 16.58 -0.81 2.46
C PHE A 416 16.34 0.55 1.84
N SER A 417 17.37 1.40 1.73
CA SER A 417 17.32 2.69 1.04
C SER A 417 18.06 2.62 -0.30
N ASP A 418 17.97 3.69 -1.08
CA ASP A 418 18.67 3.84 -2.36
C ASP A 418 18.40 2.67 -3.32
N VAL A 419 17.20 2.10 -3.24
CA VAL A 419 16.82 0.92 -4.03
C VAL A 419 16.73 1.32 -5.50
N THR A 420 17.59 0.76 -6.34
CA THR A 420 17.63 1.01 -7.78
C THR A 420 17.72 -0.30 -8.56
N TRP A 421 17.03 -0.38 -9.70
CA TRP A 421 17.03 -1.55 -10.57
C TRP A 421 17.08 -1.13 -12.04
N LYS A 422 17.55 -2.03 -12.90
CA LYS A 422 17.58 -1.86 -14.35
C LYS A 422 17.23 -3.15 -15.05
#